data_AF-J9DJY8-F1
#
_entry.id   AF-J9DJY8-F1
#
_cell.length_a   1.000
_cell.length_b   1.000
_cell.length_c   1.000
_cell.angle_alpha   90.00
_cell.angle_beta   90.00
_cell.angle_gamma   90.00
#
_symmetry.space_group_name_H-M   'P 1'
#
loop_
_entity.id
_entity.type
_entity.pdbx_description
1 polymer ?
#
loop_
_entity_poly.entity_id
_entity_poly.type
_entity_poly.pdbx_seq_one_letter_code
_entity_poly.pdbx_strand_id
1 'polypeptide(L)'
;MKYNALRMILLYFLDLYFCRKIYPDHDDSDSSLVTKEEYRLYECTKDPMTYIVEIKIHTQLLVAAALQAIYAVGSNGELNMNDILLEYFGEIFDELNLMLLKYKVQLHMNLDSPIVEEFMTDMFFDPSCEMGDPVLLRTADAFKMLKAKYKNSIGLHLFVWVCPKDSPLNEQTDIQNNDTCGRVMGVLWRGSKETKDLIINTIIKALTGVIGDFTKESSFNSGIQGKLCSYVNKCLARNATDIGQKVFMNKYLSYLGDVPID
;
A
#
# COMPACT_ATOMS: atom_id res chain seq x y z
N MET A 1 -13.48 -5.91 25.35
CA MET A 1 -12.33 -5.02 25.03
C MET A 1 -11.01 -5.32 25.78
N LYS A 2 -10.82 -6.45 26.51
CA LYS A 2 -9.54 -6.77 27.18
C LYS A 2 -8.66 -7.83 26.46
N TYR A 3 -9.15 -8.46 25.39
CA TYR A 3 -8.46 -9.58 24.73
C TYR A 3 -7.52 -9.18 23.58
N ASN A 4 -7.64 -7.98 23.00
CA ASN A 4 -6.78 -7.55 21.88
C ASN A 4 -5.40 -7.03 22.35
N ALA A 5 -5.32 -6.43 23.54
CA ALA A 5 -4.05 -5.95 24.09
C ALA A 5 -3.08 -7.10 24.41
N LEU A 6 -3.57 -8.25 24.88
CA LEU A 6 -2.73 -9.41 25.19
C LEU A 6 -2.15 -10.07 23.93
N ARG A 7 -2.86 -9.99 22.79
CA ARG A 7 -2.43 -10.58 21.52
C ARG A 7 -1.31 -9.76 20.86
N MET A 8 -1.32 -8.44 21.02
CA MET A 8 -0.21 -7.57 20.59
C MET A 8 1.06 -7.80 21.42
N ILE A 9 0.94 -8.01 22.74
CA ILE A 9 2.09 -8.25 23.61
C ILE A 9 2.76 -9.60 23.31
N LEU A 10 1.99 -10.63 22.94
CA LEU A 10 2.54 -11.95 22.62
C LEU A 10 3.31 -12.00 21.29
N LEU A 11 2.97 -11.14 20.31
CA LEU A 11 3.72 -11.01 19.07
C LEU A 11 5.05 -10.27 19.29
N TYR A 12 5.06 -9.24 20.13
CA TYR A 12 6.29 -8.50 20.50
C TYR A 12 7.37 -9.36 21.19
N PHE A 13 6.96 -10.37 21.98
CA PHE A 13 7.93 -11.24 22.67
C PHE A 13 8.57 -12.31 21.76
N LEU A 14 7.94 -12.66 20.64
CA LEU A 14 8.50 -13.64 19.70
C LEU A 14 9.55 -12.99 18.78
N ASP A 15 9.42 -11.70 18.46
CA ASP A 15 10.38 -10.99 17.60
C ASP A 15 11.71 -10.64 18.30
N LEU A 16 11.68 -10.33 19.60
CA LEU A 16 12.90 -10.09 20.38
C LEU A 16 13.77 -11.34 20.54
N TYR A 17 13.20 -12.54 20.41
CA TYR A 17 13.95 -13.79 20.46
C TYR A 17 14.64 -14.14 19.13
N PHE A 18 14.14 -13.63 17.99
CA PHE A 18 14.71 -13.90 16.67
C PHE A 18 15.78 -12.89 16.23
N CYS A 19 15.76 -11.65 16.73
CA CYS A 19 16.75 -10.64 16.34
C CYS A 19 18.16 -10.84 16.95
N ARG A 20 18.37 -11.78 17.88
CA ARG A 20 19.65 -11.93 18.59
C ARG A 20 20.57 -13.04 18.08
N LYS A 21 20.27 -13.68 16.94
CA LYS A 21 21.04 -14.86 16.47
C LYS A 21 21.58 -14.80 15.04
N ILE A 22 21.53 -13.65 14.36
CA ILE A 22 22.01 -13.50 12.98
C ILE A 22 23.07 -12.39 12.90
N TYR A 23 24.21 -12.60 13.56
CA TYR A 23 25.48 -12.00 13.16
C TYR A 23 26.55 -13.06 13.44
N PRO A 24 26.89 -13.93 12.47
CA PRO A 24 28.15 -14.62 12.54
C PRO A 24 29.25 -13.58 12.34
N ASP A 25 30.20 -13.52 13.27
CA ASP A 25 31.48 -12.84 13.08
C ASP A 25 32.12 -13.41 11.80
N HIS A 26 32.17 -12.59 10.74
CA HIS A 26 32.76 -12.99 9.48
C HIS A 26 34.17 -12.41 9.41
N ASP A 27 35.16 -13.30 9.49
CA ASP A 27 36.58 -13.02 9.29
C ASP A 27 36.83 -12.41 7.90
N ASP A 28 37.58 -11.31 7.90
CA ASP A 28 38.13 -10.65 6.72
C ASP A 28 39.19 -11.54 6.05
N SER A 29 38.81 -12.25 4.99
CA SER A 29 39.75 -12.61 3.92
C SER A 29 39.01 -12.99 2.65
N ASP A 30 39.10 -12.10 1.65
CA ASP A 30 39.59 -12.38 0.31
C ASP A 30 38.89 -11.49 -0.73
N SER A 31 39.73 -10.72 -1.40
CA SER A 31 39.37 -9.69 -2.37
C SER A 31 39.08 -10.37 -3.71
N SER A 32 37.81 -10.45 -4.08
CA SER A 32 37.42 -10.71 -5.47
C SER A 32 36.31 -9.76 -5.93
N LEU A 33 36.60 -9.11 -7.05
CA LEU A 33 35.78 -8.26 -7.93
C LEU A 33 34.25 -8.34 -7.71
N VAL A 34 33.77 -7.58 -6.73
CA VAL A 34 32.35 -7.18 -6.64
C VAL A 34 32.07 -6.23 -7.80
N THR A 35 31.20 -6.65 -8.72
CA THR A 35 30.78 -5.84 -9.86
C THR A 35 30.13 -4.54 -9.34
N LYS A 36 30.38 -3.40 -10.00
CA LYS A 36 29.83 -2.08 -9.62
C LYS A 36 28.30 -2.03 -9.51
N GLU A 37 27.57 -3.05 -9.97
CA GLU A 37 26.11 -3.15 -9.85
C GLU A 37 25.65 -3.52 -8.43
N GLU A 38 26.42 -4.30 -7.68
CA GLU A 38 26.04 -4.69 -6.30
C GLU A 38 26.16 -3.53 -5.29
N TYR A 39 27.04 -2.55 -5.56
CA TYR A 39 27.19 -1.39 -4.68
C TYR A 39 26.03 -0.38 -4.76
N ARG A 40 25.21 -0.43 -5.82
CA ARG A 40 23.99 0.39 -5.99
C ARG A 40 22.75 -0.20 -5.30
N LEU A 41 22.83 -1.43 -4.78
CA LEU A 41 21.64 -2.19 -4.37
C LEU A 41 20.93 -1.67 -3.11
N TYR A 42 21.45 -0.63 -2.45
CA TYR A 42 21.02 -0.22 -1.11
C TYR A 42 20.97 1.30 -0.88
N GLU A 43 20.72 2.11 -1.91
CA GLU A 43 20.78 3.58 -1.76
C GLU A 43 19.80 4.12 -0.72
N CYS A 44 18.56 3.60 -0.68
CA CYS A 44 17.54 4.14 0.22
C CYS A 44 17.70 3.71 1.70
N THR A 45 18.51 2.69 2.00
CA THR A 45 18.77 2.28 3.40
C THR A 45 20.00 2.94 4.00
N LYS A 46 20.90 3.47 3.17
CA LYS A 46 22.19 4.07 3.58
C LYS A 46 22.07 5.50 4.08
N ASP A 47 21.12 6.28 3.56
CA ASP A 47 20.93 7.66 3.98
C ASP A 47 20.09 7.76 5.27
N PRO A 48 20.14 8.87 6.02
CA PRO A 48 19.37 9.03 7.27
C PRO A 48 17.91 9.46 7.03
N MET A 49 17.38 9.32 5.80
CA MET A 49 16.03 9.75 5.46
C MET A 49 15.04 8.58 5.55
N THR A 50 13.82 8.91 5.95
CA THR A 50 12.64 8.06 5.79
C THR A 50 11.82 8.57 4.60
N TYR A 51 11.37 7.65 3.77
CA TYR A 51 10.64 7.86 2.54
C TYR A 51 9.16 7.66 2.81
N ILE A 52 8.39 8.75 2.90
CA ILE A 52 6.95 8.70 3.11
C ILE A 52 6.28 8.75 1.73
N VAL A 53 5.50 7.71 1.43
CA VAL A 53 4.71 7.57 0.20
C VAL A 53 3.23 7.82 0.53
N GLU A 54 2.63 8.80 -0.11
CA GLU A 54 1.24 9.20 0.09
C GLU A 54 0.34 8.46 -0.91
N ILE A 55 -0.69 7.76 -0.41
CA ILE A 55 -1.66 7.03 -1.24
C ILE A 55 -3.07 7.50 -0.92
N LYS A 56 -3.74 8.11 -1.89
CA LYS A 56 -5.15 8.50 -1.81
C LYS A 56 -6.04 7.28 -2.06
N ILE A 57 -6.98 7.00 -1.18
CA ILE A 57 -7.85 5.84 -1.28
C ILE A 57 -9.26 6.28 -1.63
N HIS A 58 -9.85 5.61 -2.62
CA HIS A 58 -11.22 5.80 -3.06
C HIS A 58 -11.92 4.44 -3.11
N THR A 59 -13.14 4.38 -2.62
CA THR A 59 -13.96 3.18 -2.56
C THR A 59 -15.33 3.47 -3.13
N GLN A 60 -15.92 2.50 -3.83
CA GLN A 60 -17.33 2.62 -4.19
C GLN A 60 -18.21 2.54 -2.95
N LEU A 61 -19.30 3.29 -2.95
CA LEU A 61 -20.22 3.37 -1.81
C LEU A 61 -20.69 2.00 -1.31
N LEU A 62 -20.90 1.04 -2.22
CA LEU A 62 -21.27 -0.33 -1.88
C LEU A 62 -20.16 -1.09 -1.11
N VAL A 63 -18.88 -0.80 -1.37
CA VAL A 63 -17.76 -1.35 -0.61
C VAL A 63 -17.77 -0.79 0.81
N ALA A 64 -17.93 0.53 0.95
CA ALA A 64 -18.01 1.19 2.24
C ALA A 64 -19.21 0.68 3.07
N ALA A 65 -20.37 0.47 2.44
CA ALA A 65 -21.54 -0.12 3.08
C ALA A 65 -21.31 -1.60 3.49
N ALA A 66 -20.63 -2.38 2.66
CA ALA A 66 -20.27 -3.76 2.99
C ALA A 66 -19.32 -3.83 4.20
N LEU A 67 -18.32 -2.94 4.25
CA LEU A 67 -17.45 -2.80 5.41
C LEU A 67 -18.25 -2.39 6.65
N GLN A 68 -19.12 -1.39 6.55
CA GLN A 68 -19.98 -0.99 7.66
C GLN A 68 -20.79 -2.16 8.22
N ALA A 69 -21.37 -2.99 7.36
CA ALA A 69 -22.10 -4.17 7.79
C ALA A 69 -21.22 -5.20 8.53
N ILE A 70 -19.95 -5.37 8.11
CA ILE A 70 -18.99 -6.27 8.77
C ILE A 70 -18.62 -5.74 10.16
N TYR A 71 -18.31 -4.44 10.29
CA TYR A 71 -17.86 -3.84 11.54
C TYR A 71 -19.00 -3.60 12.54
N ALA A 72 -20.23 -3.35 12.07
CA ALA A 72 -21.41 -3.18 12.92
C ALA A 72 -21.74 -4.44 13.74
N VAL A 73 -21.33 -5.63 13.28
CA VAL A 73 -21.51 -6.89 14.04
C VAL A 73 -20.54 -6.97 15.23
N GLY A 74 -19.45 -6.18 15.22
CA GLY A 74 -18.40 -6.20 16.24
C GLY A 74 -18.40 -4.98 17.19
N SER A 75 -19.03 -3.86 16.82
CA SER A 75 -19.03 -2.63 17.62
C SER A 75 -20.38 -2.37 18.30
N ASN A 76 -20.38 -2.12 19.61
CA ASN A 76 -21.57 -1.67 20.36
C ASN A 76 -21.94 -0.19 20.09
N GLY A 77 -21.47 0.38 18.98
CA GLY A 77 -21.66 1.78 18.62
C GLY A 77 -21.65 1.96 17.11
N GLU A 78 -22.38 2.98 16.64
CA GLU A 78 -22.43 3.41 15.26
C GLU A 78 -21.10 4.09 14.91
N LEU A 79 -20.17 3.33 14.30
CA LEU A 79 -18.99 3.92 13.68
C LEU A 79 -19.43 4.68 12.43
N ASN A 80 -18.90 5.89 12.23
CA ASN A 80 -19.12 6.61 10.99
C ASN A 80 -18.33 5.95 9.85
N MET A 81 -18.70 6.22 8.61
CA MET A 81 -18.09 5.57 7.44
C MET A 81 -16.58 5.82 7.34
N ASN A 82 -16.11 7.03 7.67
CA ASN A 82 -14.68 7.34 7.64
C ASN A 82 -13.92 6.49 8.66
N ASP A 83 -14.42 6.35 9.88
CA ASP A 83 -13.79 5.52 10.93
C ASP A 83 -13.68 4.05 10.49
N ILE A 84 -14.68 3.53 9.78
CA ILE A 84 -14.68 2.15 9.27
C ILE A 84 -13.65 1.96 8.16
N LEU A 85 -13.61 2.88 7.19
CA LEU A 85 -12.62 2.84 6.11
C LEU A 85 -11.21 2.95 6.70
N LEU A 86 -11.05 3.83 7.67
CA LEU A 86 -9.82 4.09 8.39
C LEU A 86 -9.33 2.88 9.18
N GLU A 87 -10.22 2.17 9.87
CA GLU A 87 -9.88 0.93 10.57
C GLU A 87 -9.47 -0.17 9.57
N TYR A 88 -10.24 -0.34 8.50
CA TYR A 88 -9.97 -1.37 7.48
C TYR A 88 -8.65 -1.11 6.72
N PHE A 89 -8.45 0.08 6.18
CA PHE A 89 -7.22 0.44 5.46
C PHE A 89 -6.04 0.67 6.40
N GLY A 90 -6.28 1.14 7.63
CA GLY A 90 -5.25 1.26 8.67
C GLY A 90 -4.56 -0.06 8.96
N GLU A 91 -5.32 -1.13 9.14
CA GLU A 91 -4.76 -2.47 9.34
C GLU A 91 -3.88 -2.91 8.15
N ILE A 92 -4.29 -2.59 6.92
CA ILE A 92 -3.55 -2.91 5.70
C ILE A 92 -2.24 -2.11 5.63
N PHE A 93 -2.30 -0.80 5.91
CA PHE A 93 -1.15 0.10 5.84
C PHE A 93 -0.15 -0.17 6.96
N ASP A 94 -0.61 -0.50 8.16
CA ASP A 94 0.26 -0.92 9.26
C ASP A 94 1.01 -2.20 8.89
N GLU A 95 0.34 -3.19 8.28
CA GLU A 95 0.99 -4.40 7.80
C GLU A 95 2.05 -4.10 6.73
N LEU A 96 1.72 -3.26 5.75
CA LEU A 96 2.67 -2.80 4.73
C LEU A 96 3.86 -2.06 5.34
N ASN A 97 3.61 -1.17 6.30
CA ASN A 97 4.64 -0.37 6.94
C ASN A 97 5.59 -1.22 7.77
N LEU A 98 5.11 -2.23 8.48
CA LEU A 98 5.96 -3.21 9.15
C LEU A 98 6.90 -3.93 8.16
N MET A 99 6.39 -4.30 6.98
CA MET A 99 7.19 -4.95 5.94
C MET A 99 8.21 -4.02 5.29
N LEU A 100 7.85 -2.74 5.11
CA LEU A 100 8.64 -1.74 4.40
C LEU A 100 9.63 -0.96 5.29
N LEU A 101 9.47 -1.04 6.62
CA LEU A 101 10.28 -0.30 7.59
C LEU A 101 11.79 -0.57 7.44
N LYS A 102 12.18 -1.82 7.17
CA LYS A 102 13.58 -2.20 6.90
C LYS A 102 14.20 -1.51 5.69
N TYR A 103 13.37 -0.94 4.82
CA TYR A 103 13.78 -0.14 3.65
C TYR A 103 13.66 1.37 3.89
N LYS A 104 13.35 1.80 5.12
CA LYS A 104 13.03 3.19 5.49
C LYS A 104 11.89 3.77 4.65
N VAL A 105 11.00 2.92 4.14
CA VAL A 105 9.80 3.34 3.39
C VAL A 105 8.60 3.20 4.32
N GLN A 106 7.79 4.24 4.37
CA GLN A 106 6.51 4.25 5.08
C GLN A 106 5.43 4.74 4.11
N LEU A 107 4.28 4.11 4.17
CA LEU A 107 3.08 4.48 3.45
C LEU A 107 2.18 5.29 4.39
N HIS A 108 1.66 6.39 3.87
CA HIS A 108 0.65 7.18 4.53
C HIS A 108 -0.62 7.13 3.67
N MET A 109 -1.73 6.80 4.31
CA MET A 109 -3.02 6.77 3.63
C MET A 109 -3.64 8.16 3.70
N ASN A 110 -4.30 8.56 2.62
CA ASN A 110 -5.11 9.77 2.56
C ASN A 110 -6.56 9.36 2.18
N LEU A 111 -7.50 9.72 3.04
CA LEU A 111 -8.94 9.46 2.87
C LEU A 111 -9.73 10.74 2.52
N ASP A 112 -9.09 11.72 1.89
CA ASP A 112 -9.76 12.91 1.38
C ASP A 112 -10.65 12.51 0.19
N SER A 113 -11.96 12.70 0.34
CA SER A 113 -12.98 12.25 -0.64
C SER A 113 -12.86 10.74 -0.95
N PRO A 114 -13.09 9.87 0.05
CA PRO A 114 -12.83 8.45 -0.07
C PRO A 114 -13.93 7.70 -0.82
N ILE A 115 -15.03 8.37 -1.19
CA ILE A 115 -16.14 7.78 -1.94
C ILE A 115 -16.02 8.14 -3.42
N VAL A 116 -15.95 7.11 -4.26
CA VAL A 116 -15.79 7.24 -5.72
C VAL A 116 -16.91 8.08 -6.33
N GLU A 117 -18.15 7.82 -5.94
CA GLU A 117 -19.33 8.50 -6.49
C GLU A 117 -19.32 10.01 -6.20
N GLU A 118 -18.69 10.42 -5.09
CA GLU A 118 -18.50 11.84 -4.74
C GLU A 118 -17.26 12.44 -5.42
N PHE A 119 -16.20 11.64 -5.58
CA PHE A 119 -14.93 12.10 -6.18
C PHE A 119 -15.01 12.20 -7.72
N MET A 120 -15.81 11.34 -8.35
CA MET A 120 -15.90 11.14 -9.80
C MET A 120 -17.33 11.36 -10.30
N THR A 121 -17.92 12.51 -9.96
CA THR A 121 -19.34 12.82 -10.16
C THR A 121 -19.84 12.68 -11.61
N ASP A 122 -18.95 12.86 -12.58
CA ASP A 122 -19.30 12.84 -14.01
C ASP A 122 -19.16 11.45 -14.64
N MET A 123 -18.77 10.43 -13.87
CA MET A 123 -18.63 9.07 -14.37
C MET A 123 -19.84 8.21 -14.07
N PHE A 124 -20.31 7.54 -15.13
CA PHE A 124 -21.28 6.46 -15.01
C PHE A 124 -20.55 5.12 -14.99
N PHE A 125 -20.77 4.35 -13.93
CA PHE A 125 -20.25 2.98 -13.81
C PHE A 125 -21.39 2.00 -14.09
N ASP A 126 -21.19 1.07 -15.03
CA ASP A 126 -22.11 -0.03 -15.23
C ASP A 126 -22.14 -0.92 -13.97
N PRO A 127 -23.25 -0.98 -13.21
CA PRO A 127 -23.33 -1.76 -11.99
C PRO A 127 -23.44 -3.26 -12.26
N SER A 128 -23.75 -3.67 -13.50
CA SER A 128 -23.93 -5.08 -13.87
C SER A 128 -22.62 -5.81 -14.17
N CYS A 129 -21.56 -5.06 -14.54
CA CYS A 129 -20.27 -5.58 -15.03
C CYS A 129 -20.39 -6.54 -16.21
N GLU A 130 -21.46 -6.45 -16.99
CA GLU A 130 -21.65 -7.33 -18.14
C GLU A 130 -20.86 -6.84 -19.35
N MET A 131 -20.48 -5.57 -19.35
CA MET A 131 -19.73 -4.93 -20.43
C MET A 131 -18.22 -4.96 -20.17
N GLY A 132 -17.62 -6.15 -20.25
CA GLY A 132 -16.17 -6.33 -20.18
C GLY A 132 -15.61 -6.33 -18.75
N ASP A 133 -14.30 -6.20 -18.66
CA ASP A 133 -13.60 -6.32 -17.38
C ASP A 133 -13.78 -5.06 -16.51
N PRO A 134 -14.44 -5.15 -15.35
CA PRO A 134 -14.78 -3.98 -14.55
C PRO A 134 -13.55 -3.30 -13.92
N VAL A 135 -12.51 -4.04 -13.52
CA VAL A 135 -11.33 -3.40 -12.89
C VAL A 135 -10.52 -2.67 -13.96
N LEU A 136 -10.32 -3.27 -15.14
CA LEU A 136 -9.55 -2.65 -16.21
C LEU A 136 -10.21 -1.37 -16.72
N LEU A 137 -11.51 -1.43 -17.03
CA LEU A 137 -12.23 -0.29 -17.58
C LEU A 137 -12.31 0.88 -16.59
N ARG A 138 -12.71 0.62 -15.34
CA ARG A 138 -12.91 1.68 -14.34
C ARG A 138 -11.60 2.30 -13.90
N THR A 139 -10.52 1.51 -13.81
CA THR A 139 -9.18 2.04 -13.49
C THR A 139 -8.62 2.87 -14.63
N ALA A 140 -8.84 2.46 -15.89
CA ALA A 140 -8.49 3.27 -17.05
C ALA A 140 -9.26 4.59 -17.09
N ASP A 141 -10.55 4.59 -16.76
CA ASP A 141 -11.36 5.81 -16.75
C ASP A 141 -10.99 6.73 -15.58
N ALA A 142 -10.74 6.19 -14.38
CA ALA A 142 -10.17 6.93 -13.26
C ALA A 142 -8.83 7.58 -13.64
N PHE A 143 -7.94 6.83 -14.31
CA PHE A 143 -6.68 7.36 -14.81
C PHE A 143 -6.87 8.50 -15.81
N LYS A 144 -7.79 8.36 -16.79
CA LYS A 144 -8.08 9.43 -17.76
C LYS A 144 -8.58 10.69 -17.08
N MET A 145 -9.50 10.57 -16.11
CA MET A 145 -10.02 11.72 -15.38
C MET A 145 -8.96 12.39 -14.52
N LEU A 146 -8.18 11.60 -13.77
CA LEU A 146 -7.08 12.15 -12.96
C LEU A 146 -6.04 12.83 -13.84
N LYS A 147 -5.72 12.26 -15.01
CA LYS A 147 -4.81 12.88 -16.00
C LYS A 147 -5.40 14.18 -16.57
N ALA A 148 -6.70 14.23 -16.83
CA ALA A 148 -7.36 15.45 -17.29
C ALA A 148 -7.35 16.55 -16.22
N LYS A 149 -7.58 16.19 -14.94
CA LYS A 149 -7.68 17.11 -13.81
C LYS A 149 -6.31 17.60 -13.31
N TYR A 150 -5.35 16.71 -13.17
CA TYR A 150 -4.05 16.95 -12.52
C TYR A 150 -2.85 16.91 -13.47
N LYS A 151 -3.09 16.71 -14.79
CA LYS A 151 -2.05 16.61 -15.82
C LYS A 151 -1.02 15.52 -15.48
N ASN A 152 0.23 15.90 -15.22
CA ASN A 152 1.32 14.97 -14.93
C ASN A 152 1.53 14.71 -13.43
N SER A 153 0.78 15.39 -12.56
CA SER A 153 0.90 15.31 -11.10
C SER A 153 -0.26 14.54 -10.49
N ILE A 154 -0.53 13.34 -11.01
CA ILE A 154 -1.66 12.52 -10.57
C ILE A 154 -1.48 12.04 -9.11
N GLY A 155 -0.25 11.81 -8.65
CA GLY A 155 -0.02 11.17 -7.36
C GLY A 155 -0.29 9.66 -7.39
N LEU A 156 -0.49 9.06 -6.22
CA LEU A 156 -0.86 7.65 -6.08
C LEU A 156 -2.30 7.54 -5.61
N HIS A 157 -3.12 6.85 -6.39
CA HIS A 157 -4.52 6.62 -6.10
C HIS A 157 -4.82 5.12 -6.09
N LEU A 158 -5.50 4.66 -5.06
CA LEU A 158 -6.05 3.32 -4.95
C LEU A 158 -7.57 3.41 -5.04
N PHE A 159 -8.15 2.73 -6.02
CA PHE A 159 -9.59 2.60 -6.20
C PHE A 159 -10.02 1.17 -5.88
N VAL A 160 -11.01 1.04 -5.00
CA VAL A 160 -11.67 -0.25 -4.70
C VAL A 160 -13.04 -0.27 -5.37
N TRP A 161 -13.13 -1.07 -6.43
CA TRP A 161 -14.31 -1.23 -7.26
C TRP A 161 -15.17 -2.39 -6.77
N VAL A 162 -16.47 -2.33 -7.02
CA VAL A 162 -17.43 -3.41 -6.72
C VAL A 162 -17.97 -4.00 -8.00
N CYS A 163 -18.11 -5.32 -8.03
CA CYS A 163 -18.88 -5.98 -9.07
C CYS A 163 -19.81 -7.03 -8.46
N PRO A 164 -21.13 -6.80 -8.43
CA PRO A 164 -22.09 -7.75 -7.85
C PRO A 164 -22.16 -9.08 -8.60
N LYS A 165 -22.00 -9.06 -9.93
CA LYS A 165 -21.95 -10.26 -10.76
C LYS A 165 -20.50 -10.67 -10.93
N ASP A 166 -20.03 -11.41 -9.96
CA ASP A 166 -18.67 -11.90 -9.99
C ASP A 166 -18.47 -12.93 -11.12
N SER A 167 -17.47 -12.69 -11.96
CA SER A 167 -17.01 -13.62 -12.98
C SER A 167 -15.55 -13.98 -12.66
N PRO A 168 -15.20 -15.28 -12.63
CA PRO A 168 -13.82 -15.72 -12.40
C PRO A 168 -12.87 -15.32 -13.55
N LEU A 169 -13.41 -14.82 -14.66
CA LEU A 169 -12.64 -14.32 -15.80
C LEU A 169 -12.23 -12.85 -15.65
N ASN A 170 -12.77 -12.15 -14.65
CA ASN A 170 -12.41 -10.76 -14.42
C ASN A 170 -11.04 -10.68 -13.77
N GLU A 171 -10.20 -9.81 -14.28
CA GLU A 171 -9.01 -9.34 -13.60
C GLU A 171 -9.42 -8.78 -12.23
N GLN A 172 -8.58 -9.03 -11.23
CA GLN A 172 -8.84 -8.58 -9.87
C GLN A 172 -8.14 -7.26 -9.55
N THR A 173 -7.11 -6.93 -10.33
CA THR A 173 -6.28 -5.74 -10.10
C THR A 173 -5.87 -5.13 -11.43
N ASP A 174 -5.73 -3.80 -11.47
CA ASP A 174 -5.15 -3.08 -12.60
C ASP A 174 -4.24 -1.95 -12.11
N ILE A 175 -3.22 -1.59 -12.87
CA ILE A 175 -2.33 -0.47 -12.55
C ILE A 175 -2.06 0.35 -13.81
N GLN A 176 -2.60 1.57 -13.82
CA GLN A 176 -2.33 2.56 -14.85
C GLN A 176 -1.19 3.47 -14.41
N ASN A 177 -0.13 3.51 -15.22
CA ASN A 177 1.08 4.25 -14.94
C ASN A 177 1.06 5.60 -15.66
N ASN A 178 1.41 6.66 -14.95
CA ASN A 178 1.86 7.90 -15.57
C ASN A 178 3.38 7.83 -15.85
N ASP A 179 3.85 8.47 -16.93
CA ASP A 179 5.26 8.45 -17.39
C ASP A 179 6.26 9.01 -16.36
N THR A 180 5.75 9.66 -15.31
CA THR A 180 6.54 10.15 -14.17
C THR A 180 6.57 9.09 -13.06
N CYS A 181 5.76 9.30 -12.02
CA CYS A 181 5.69 8.51 -10.80
C CYS A 181 4.25 8.30 -10.33
N GLY A 182 3.28 8.94 -10.98
CA GLY A 182 1.87 8.74 -10.65
C GLY A 182 1.38 7.35 -11.03
N ARG A 183 0.54 6.76 -10.18
CA ARG A 183 -0.03 5.42 -10.35
C ARG A 183 -1.50 5.46 -9.96
N VAL A 184 -2.35 4.86 -10.78
CA VAL A 184 -3.75 4.63 -10.47
C VAL A 184 -3.95 3.12 -10.38
N MET A 185 -4.20 2.66 -9.18
CA MET A 185 -4.35 1.26 -8.82
C MET A 185 -5.84 0.96 -8.70
N GLY A 186 -6.31 -0.08 -9.37
CA GLY A 186 -7.65 -0.61 -9.21
C GLY A 186 -7.60 -1.97 -8.53
N VAL A 187 -8.49 -2.19 -7.58
CA VAL A 187 -8.72 -3.49 -6.96
C VAL A 187 -10.21 -3.79 -6.99
N LEU A 188 -10.57 -4.99 -7.43
CA LEU A 188 -11.94 -5.47 -7.37
C LEU A 188 -12.24 -6.02 -5.96
N TRP A 189 -13.36 -5.61 -5.38
CA TRP A 189 -13.81 -6.06 -4.07
C TRP A 189 -14.28 -7.52 -4.13
N ARG A 190 -13.65 -8.35 -3.29
CA ARG A 190 -13.87 -9.80 -3.16
C ARG A 190 -14.27 -10.21 -1.74
N GLY A 191 -14.74 -9.24 -0.96
CA GLY A 191 -14.88 -9.36 0.49
C GLY A 191 -13.60 -8.93 1.24
N SER A 192 -13.75 -8.65 2.53
CA SER A 192 -12.74 -7.95 3.34
C SER A 192 -11.37 -8.62 3.35
N LYS A 193 -11.31 -9.94 3.55
CA LYS A 193 -10.04 -10.68 3.64
C LYS A 193 -9.29 -10.76 2.30
N GLU A 194 -9.96 -11.22 1.25
CA GLU A 194 -9.33 -11.38 -0.08
C GLU A 194 -8.92 -10.02 -0.66
N THR A 195 -9.76 -8.99 -0.50
CA THR A 195 -9.45 -7.64 -0.96
C THR A 195 -8.24 -7.05 -0.23
N LYS A 196 -8.04 -7.36 1.05
CA LYS A 196 -6.85 -6.94 1.81
C LYS A 196 -5.56 -7.46 1.17
N ASP A 197 -5.52 -8.76 0.84
CA ASP A 197 -4.34 -9.35 0.20
C ASP A 197 -4.13 -8.78 -1.22
N LEU A 198 -5.20 -8.52 -1.97
CA LEU A 198 -5.13 -7.86 -3.28
C LEU A 198 -4.58 -6.43 -3.19
N ILE A 199 -4.99 -5.65 -2.18
CA ILE A 199 -4.49 -4.28 -1.96
C ILE A 199 -2.99 -4.30 -1.66
N ILE A 200 -2.55 -5.17 -0.75
CA ILE A 200 -1.12 -5.33 -0.41
C ILE A 200 -0.30 -5.62 -1.67
N ASN A 201 -0.72 -6.63 -2.44
CA ASN A 201 -0.02 -7.04 -3.65
C ASN A 201 -0.01 -5.93 -4.71
N THR A 202 -1.13 -5.22 -4.87
CA THR A 202 -1.27 -4.13 -5.85
C THR A 202 -0.37 -2.95 -5.50
N ILE A 203 -0.31 -2.55 -4.23
CA ILE A 203 0.57 -1.45 -3.78
C ILE A 203 2.04 -1.82 -4.01
N ILE A 204 2.46 -3.01 -3.59
CA ILE A 204 3.84 -3.46 -3.81
C ILE A 204 4.17 -3.52 -5.30
N LYS A 205 3.26 -4.04 -6.14
CA LYS A 205 3.42 -4.06 -7.59
C LYS A 205 3.48 -2.64 -8.19
N ALA A 206 2.69 -1.70 -7.70
CA ALA A 206 2.68 -0.32 -8.19
C ALA A 206 4.00 0.42 -7.90
N LEU A 207 4.58 0.20 -6.71
CA LEU A 207 5.83 0.80 -6.29
C LEU A 207 7.05 0.14 -6.93
N THR A 208 7.00 -1.17 -7.16
CA THR A 208 8.19 -1.95 -7.55
C THR A 208 8.16 -2.41 -9.01
N GLY A 209 6.98 -2.46 -9.65
CA GLY A 209 6.81 -3.05 -10.98
C GLY A 209 7.14 -4.55 -11.03
N VAL A 210 7.18 -5.26 -9.90
CA VAL A 210 7.36 -6.71 -9.86
C VAL A 210 5.99 -7.38 -10.09
N ILE A 211 5.92 -8.23 -11.11
CA ILE A 211 4.72 -8.99 -11.47
C ILE A 211 4.84 -10.38 -10.83
N GLY A 212 3.88 -10.76 -9.98
CA GLY A 212 3.80 -12.05 -9.31
C GLY A 212 3.10 -11.94 -7.94
N ASP A 213 2.59 -13.06 -7.43
CA ASP A 213 1.97 -13.11 -6.10
C ASP A 213 3.04 -12.87 -5.04
N PHE A 214 2.99 -11.68 -4.43
CA PHE A 214 3.77 -11.41 -3.24
C PHE A 214 3.22 -12.31 -2.13
N THR A 215 4.00 -13.29 -1.69
CA THR A 215 3.66 -14.08 -0.50
C THR A 215 4.38 -13.49 0.70
N LYS A 216 3.66 -13.27 1.80
CA LYS A 216 4.22 -12.72 3.06
C LYS A 216 5.42 -13.54 3.57
N GLU A 217 5.49 -14.82 3.19
CA GLU A 217 6.52 -15.79 3.57
C GLU A 217 7.75 -15.79 2.63
N SER A 218 7.58 -15.42 1.35
CA SER A 218 8.73 -15.19 0.46
C SER A 218 9.32 -13.84 0.78
N SER A 219 10.38 -13.84 1.58
CA SER A 219 11.19 -12.67 1.90
C SER A 219 11.30 -11.73 0.69
N PHE A 220 11.03 -10.44 0.90
CA PHE A 220 11.38 -9.38 -0.05
C PHE A 220 12.80 -9.65 -0.56
N ASN A 221 12.90 -10.22 -1.75
CA ASN A 221 14.18 -10.57 -2.33
C ASN A 221 14.93 -9.28 -2.67
N SER A 222 16.24 -9.39 -2.92
CA SER A 222 17.07 -8.27 -3.36
C SER A 222 16.48 -7.53 -4.57
N GLY A 223 15.69 -8.22 -5.41
CA GLY A 223 14.99 -7.64 -6.56
C GLY A 223 13.89 -6.64 -6.19
N ILE A 224 13.03 -6.94 -5.21
CA ILE A 224 11.97 -6.03 -4.76
C ILE A 224 12.60 -4.80 -4.10
N GLN A 225 13.61 -5.01 -3.26
CA GLN A 225 14.32 -3.94 -2.58
C GLN A 225 14.93 -2.93 -3.56
N GLY A 226 15.68 -3.39 -4.56
CA GLY A 226 16.33 -2.49 -5.53
C GLY A 226 15.31 -1.65 -6.29
N LYS A 227 14.19 -2.26 -6.72
CA LYS A 227 13.12 -1.54 -7.43
C LYS A 227 12.37 -0.56 -6.54
N LEU A 228 12.09 -0.93 -5.29
CA LEU A 228 11.48 -0.05 -4.30
C LEU A 228 12.38 1.17 -4.03
N CYS A 229 13.66 0.94 -3.71
CA CYS A 229 14.62 2.02 -3.50
C CYS A 229 14.72 2.93 -4.73
N SER A 230 14.77 2.36 -5.94
CA SER A 230 14.81 3.11 -7.19
C SER A 230 13.57 4.01 -7.34
N TYR A 231 12.39 3.47 -7.06
CA TYR A 231 11.14 4.22 -7.10
C TYR A 231 11.17 5.39 -6.11
N VAL A 232 11.40 5.15 -4.82
CA VAL A 232 11.33 6.21 -3.80
C VAL A 232 12.44 7.26 -3.96
N ASN A 233 13.61 6.88 -4.48
CA ASN A 233 14.67 7.84 -4.77
C ASN A 233 14.36 8.75 -5.95
N LYS A 234 13.77 8.19 -7.01
CA LYS A 234 13.38 8.93 -8.22
C LYS A 234 12.15 9.79 -7.97
N CYS A 235 11.18 9.30 -7.21
CA CYS A 235 9.84 9.84 -7.16
C CYS A 235 9.56 10.75 -5.97
N LEU A 236 10.29 10.61 -4.87
CA LEU A 236 10.10 11.46 -3.69
C LEU A 236 11.10 12.61 -3.69
N ALA A 237 10.62 13.78 -3.30
CA ALA A 237 11.43 14.97 -3.07
C ALA A 237 11.57 15.23 -1.56
N ARG A 238 12.44 16.16 -1.17
CA ARG A 238 12.53 16.60 0.24
C ARG A 238 11.28 17.36 0.70
N ASN A 239 10.62 18.04 -0.23
CA ASN A 239 9.37 18.76 0.04
C ASN A 239 8.19 17.84 -0.30
N ALA A 240 7.07 18.04 0.41
CA ALA A 240 5.82 17.34 0.15
C ALA A 240 5.34 17.51 -1.29
N THR A 241 4.89 16.40 -1.87
CA THR A 241 4.26 16.30 -3.20
C THR A 241 3.04 15.39 -3.12
N ASP A 242 2.24 15.30 -4.19
CA ASP A 242 1.12 14.35 -4.28
C ASP A 242 1.53 12.86 -4.22
N ILE A 243 2.82 12.55 -4.28
CA ILE A 243 3.36 11.19 -4.15
C ILE A 243 3.98 10.98 -2.76
N GLY A 244 4.33 12.05 -2.05
CA GLY A 244 4.96 12.04 -0.74
C GLY A 244 6.25 12.84 -0.63
N GLN A 245 7.11 12.46 0.34
CA GLN A 245 8.30 13.22 0.74
C GLN A 245 9.38 12.37 1.40
N LYS A 246 10.60 12.93 1.42
CA LYS A 246 11.74 12.45 2.22
C LYS A 246 11.87 13.29 3.48
N VAL A 247 11.81 12.65 4.64
CA VAL A 247 11.92 13.31 5.94
C VAL A 247 13.13 12.78 6.71
N PHE A 248 13.76 13.65 7.49
CA PHE A 248 14.75 13.22 8.47
C PHE A 248 14.01 12.69 9.70
N MET A 249 13.69 11.40 9.70
CA MET A 249 12.93 10.76 10.80
C MET A 249 13.47 9.37 11.06
N ASN A 250 13.60 9.04 12.35
CA ASN A 250 13.80 7.69 12.86
C ASN A 250 12.51 7.08 13.46
N LYS A 251 11.34 7.71 13.24
CA LYS A 251 10.09 7.34 13.92
C LYS A 251 9.09 6.68 12.96
N TYR A 252 8.40 5.65 13.44
CA TYR A 252 7.35 4.92 12.73
C TYR A 252 6.04 5.70 12.74
N LEU A 253 5.44 5.91 11.56
CA LEU A 253 4.07 6.36 11.43
C LEU A 253 3.14 5.13 11.52
N SER A 254 2.65 4.86 12.73
CA SER A 254 1.58 3.90 12.98
C SER A 254 0.25 4.62 12.81
N TYR A 255 -0.69 4.02 12.08
CA TYR A 255 -2.03 4.58 11.98
C TYR A 255 -2.78 4.50 13.34
N LEU A 256 -2.46 3.50 14.16
CA LEU A 256 -3.01 3.32 15.51
C LEU A 256 -2.31 4.17 16.60
N GLY A 257 -1.48 5.12 16.19
CA GLY A 257 -0.76 6.04 17.07
C GLY A 257 0.73 5.74 17.15
N ASP A 258 1.52 6.81 17.26
CA ASP A 258 2.98 6.81 17.32
C ASP A 258 3.57 5.70 18.21
N VAL A 259 4.24 4.73 17.60
CA VAL A 259 5.08 3.77 18.34
C VAL A 259 6.52 4.25 18.23
N PRO A 260 7.18 4.62 19.36
CA PRO A 260 8.62 4.88 19.35
C PRO A 260 9.37 3.62 18.90
N ILE A 261 10.28 3.77 17.94
CA ILE A 261 11.28 2.74 17.64
C ILE A 261 12.48 3.07 18.51
N ASP A 262 12.67 2.31 19.59
CA ASP A 262 13.90 2.32 20.39
C ASP A 262 14.98 1.43 19.76
#